data_AF-A0A2I0CLT5-F1
#
_entry.id   AF-A0A2I0CLT5-F1
#
_cell.length_a   1.000
_cell.length_b   1.000
_cell.length_c   1.000
_cell.angle_alpha   90.00
_cell.angle_beta   90.00
_cell.angle_gamma   90.00
#
_symmetry.space_group_name_H-M   'P 1'
#
loop_
_entity.id
_entity.type
_entity.pdbx_description
1 polymer ?
#
loop_
_entity_poly.entity_id
_entity_poly.type
_entity_poly.pdbx_seq_one_letter_code
_entity_poly.pdbx_strand_id
1 'polypeptide(L)'
;MEQTLSAWLLPALALLAGVGIGFIIARLAPNTIPGRTQRQLDDLQERFDSYQNDVVTHFNTTASLVKKLTQSYQDVQEHLASGATRLALDEVTRQRLLAALQMDDSTPHNERLEPPAGYVPRDYAPKSDANSPGTLAEDFGLKR
;
A
#
# COMPACT_ATOMS: atom_id res chain seq x y z
N MET A 1 -8.83 77.57 -5.61
CA MET A 1 -9.42 76.28 -6.07
C MET A 1 -8.38 75.35 -6.71
N GLU A 2 -7.13 75.78 -6.90
CA GLU A 2 -6.05 74.98 -7.51
C GLU A 2 -5.47 73.86 -6.62
N GLN A 3 -5.51 74.00 -5.29
CA GLN A 3 -4.87 73.06 -4.35
C GLN A 3 -5.62 71.72 -4.20
N THR A 4 -6.93 71.71 -4.37
CA THR A 4 -7.73 70.47 -4.28
C THR A 4 -7.54 69.59 -5.50
N LEU A 5 -7.23 70.19 -6.65
CA LEU A 5 -7.04 69.50 -7.93
C LEU A 5 -5.70 68.75 -7.96
N SER A 6 -4.64 69.35 -7.43
CA SER A 6 -3.32 68.72 -7.28
C SER A 6 -3.30 67.63 -6.19
N ALA A 7 -4.09 67.78 -5.12
CA ALA A 7 -4.19 66.80 -4.04
C ALA A 7 -4.76 65.43 -4.50
N TRP A 8 -5.64 65.41 -5.50
CA TRP A 8 -6.20 64.17 -6.06
C TRP A 8 -5.41 63.63 -7.26
N LEU A 9 -4.70 64.49 -8.00
CA LEU A 9 -3.87 64.09 -9.14
C LEU A 9 -2.67 63.23 -8.72
N LEU A 10 -2.01 63.56 -7.61
CA LEU A 10 -0.86 62.81 -7.09
C LEU A 10 -1.18 61.31 -6.79
N PRO A 11 -2.20 60.98 -5.99
CA PRO A 11 -2.55 59.58 -5.73
C PRO A 11 -3.08 58.87 -6.97
N ALA A 12 -3.85 59.56 -7.83
CA ALA A 12 -4.34 58.99 -9.08
C ALA A 12 -3.19 58.60 -10.04
N LEU A 13 -2.19 59.46 -10.16
CA LEU A 13 -1.00 59.20 -10.97
C LEU A 13 -0.15 58.06 -10.39
N ALA A 14 0.02 58.03 -9.05
CA ALA A 14 0.73 56.96 -8.37
C ALA A 14 0.03 55.59 -8.55
N LEU A 15 -1.30 55.56 -8.55
CA LEU A 15 -2.08 54.34 -8.80
C LEU A 15 -1.90 53.86 -10.25
N LEU A 16 -1.98 54.77 -11.22
CA LEU A 16 -1.72 54.46 -12.63
C LEU A 16 -0.29 53.94 -12.86
N ALA A 17 0.70 54.59 -12.26
CA ALA A 17 2.09 54.15 -12.32
C ALA A 17 2.28 52.78 -11.64
N GLY A 18 1.66 52.57 -10.48
CA GLY A 18 1.70 51.30 -9.76
C GLY A 18 1.05 50.15 -10.54
N VAL A 19 -0.07 50.40 -11.22
CA VAL A 19 -0.72 49.41 -12.10
C VAL A 19 0.16 49.11 -13.32
N GLY A 20 0.78 50.13 -13.93
CA GLY A 20 1.70 49.93 -15.05
C GLY A 20 2.92 49.11 -14.66
N ILE A 21 3.58 49.45 -13.56
CA ILE A 21 4.74 48.73 -13.02
C ILE A 21 4.33 47.32 -12.61
N GLY A 22 3.21 47.17 -11.90
CA GLY A 22 2.66 45.87 -11.50
C GLY A 22 2.34 44.98 -12.69
N PHE A 23 1.79 45.54 -13.77
CA PHE A 23 1.50 44.81 -15.00
C PHE A 23 2.78 44.39 -15.73
N ILE A 24 3.78 45.27 -15.82
CA ILE A 24 5.07 44.93 -16.40
C ILE A 24 5.76 43.84 -15.58
N ILE A 25 5.78 43.95 -14.25
CA ILE A 25 6.35 42.92 -13.37
C ILE A 25 5.56 41.61 -13.49
N ALA A 26 4.23 41.63 -13.55
CA ALA A 26 3.43 40.42 -13.74
C ALA A 26 3.65 39.77 -15.12
N ARG A 27 3.97 40.58 -16.14
CA ARG A 27 4.26 40.13 -17.51
C ARG A 27 5.69 39.61 -17.68
N LEU A 28 6.66 40.24 -17.00
CA LEU A 28 8.09 39.89 -17.02
C LEU A 28 8.47 38.86 -15.95
N ALA A 29 7.68 38.75 -14.89
CA ALA A 29 7.81 37.67 -13.93
C ALA A 29 7.75 36.38 -14.74
N PRO A 30 8.80 35.54 -14.66
CA PRO A 30 8.86 34.32 -15.43
C PRO A 30 7.63 33.51 -15.05
N ASN A 31 6.66 33.53 -15.95
CA ASN A 31 5.36 32.85 -15.91
C ASN A 31 5.56 31.61 -15.04
N THR A 32 5.17 31.65 -13.77
CA THR A 32 5.57 30.64 -12.79
C THR A 32 4.97 29.34 -13.28
N ILE A 33 5.78 28.59 -14.03
CA ILE A 33 5.33 27.51 -14.90
C ILE A 33 4.58 26.54 -14.00
N PRO A 34 3.24 26.41 -14.09
CA PRO A 34 2.51 25.42 -13.31
C PRO A 34 2.98 23.99 -13.67
N GLY A 35 3.62 23.85 -14.84
CA GLY A 35 4.19 22.60 -15.33
C GLY A 35 5.27 21.96 -14.46
N ARG A 36 5.97 22.67 -13.56
CA ARG A 36 6.92 22.00 -12.64
C ARG A 36 6.22 21.32 -11.47
N THR A 37 5.06 21.84 -11.03
CA THR A 37 4.22 21.17 -10.05
C THR A 37 3.40 20.06 -10.72
N GLN A 38 2.86 20.32 -11.91
CA GLN A 38 2.15 19.30 -12.71
C GLN A 38 3.05 18.10 -13.03
N ARG A 39 4.28 18.33 -13.50
CA ARG A 39 5.24 17.24 -13.79
C ARG A 39 5.63 16.43 -12.56
N GLN A 40 5.67 17.06 -11.39
CA GLN A 40 5.93 16.34 -10.13
C GLN A 40 4.74 15.46 -9.74
N LEU A 41 3.50 15.91 -9.98
CA LEU A 41 2.31 15.10 -9.77
C LEU A 41 2.24 13.94 -10.77
N ASP A 42 2.56 14.18 -12.04
CA ASP A 42 2.59 13.13 -13.06
C ASP A 42 3.68 12.08 -12.77
N ASP A 43 4.90 12.50 -12.40
CA ASP A 43 6.00 11.57 -12.02
C ASP A 43 5.66 10.76 -10.76
N LEU A 44 4.97 11.37 -9.80
CA LEU A 44 4.56 10.67 -8.58
C LEU A 44 3.44 9.67 -8.85
N GLN A 45 2.45 10.04 -9.67
CA GLN A 45 1.37 9.15 -10.10
C GLN A 45 1.93 7.95 -10.87
N GLU A 46 2.87 8.18 -11.80
CA GLU A 46 3.49 7.11 -12.59
C GLU A 46 4.25 6.12 -11.71
N ARG A 47 4.97 6.59 -10.68
CA ARG A 47 5.62 5.74 -9.67
C ARG A 47 4.62 4.95 -8.82
N PHE A 48 3.48 5.54 -8.49
CA PHE A 48 2.43 4.84 -7.76
C PHE A 48 1.83 3.71 -8.60
N ASP A 49 1.53 3.98 -9.87
CA ASP A 49 0.99 2.99 -10.80
C ASP A 49 2.01 1.87 -11.05
N SER A 50 3.30 2.20 -11.20
CA SER A 50 4.35 1.19 -11.35
C SER A 50 4.49 0.33 -10.09
N TYR A 51 4.49 0.93 -8.90
CA TYR A 51 4.56 0.21 -7.64
C TYR A 51 3.37 -0.73 -7.44
N GLN A 52 2.15 -0.27 -7.73
CA GLN A 52 0.96 -1.11 -7.66
C GLN A 52 1.07 -2.31 -8.60
N ASN A 53 1.53 -2.08 -9.84
CA ASN A 53 1.71 -3.14 -10.82
C ASN A 53 2.79 -4.16 -10.38
N ASP A 54 3.90 -3.70 -9.82
CA ASP A 54 4.98 -4.55 -9.31
C ASP A 54 4.49 -5.42 -8.15
N VAL A 55 3.73 -4.84 -7.22
CA VAL A 55 3.15 -5.56 -6.07
C VAL A 55 2.18 -6.64 -6.54
N VAL A 56 1.26 -6.29 -7.44
CA VAL A 56 0.31 -7.26 -8.01
C VAL A 56 1.04 -8.38 -8.74
N THR A 57 2.04 -8.05 -9.54
CA THR A 57 2.85 -9.03 -10.27
C THR A 57 3.62 -9.93 -9.31
N HIS A 58 4.20 -9.38 -8.24
CA HIS A 58 4.94 -10.14 -7.23
C HIS A 58 4.03 -11.10 -6.46
N PHE A 59 2.86 -10.66 -6.02
CA PHE A 59 1.90 -11.51 -5.32
C PHE A 59 1.30 -12.58 -6.23
N ASN A 60 1.01 -12.26 -7.49
CA ASN A 60 0.54 -13.24 -8.47
C ASN A 60 1.62 -14.31 -8.74
N THR A 61 2.86 -13.87 -8.95
CA THR A 61 4.01 -14.78 -9.10
C THR A 61 4.19 -15.64 -7.86
N THR A 62 4.12 -15.05 -6.66
CA THR A 62 4.22 -15.79 -5.39
C THR A 62 3.10 -16.80 -5.23
N ALA A 63 1.84 -16.44 -5.54
CA ALA A 63 0.72 -17.38 -5.50
C ALA A 63 0.92 -18.56 -6.46
N SER A 64 1.45 -18.30 -7.66
CA SER A 64 1.82 -19.34 -8.62
C SER A 64 2.92 -20.26 -8.09
N LEU A 65 3.97 -19.70 -7.46
CA LEU A 65 5.05 -20.47 -6.84
C LEU A 65 4.55 -21.31 -5.66
N VAL A 66 3.73 -20.73 -4.77
CA VAL A 66 3.13 -21.44 -3.63
C VAL A 66 2.26 -22.59 -4.14
N LYS A 67 1.44 -22.36 -5.17
CA LYS A 67 0.64 -23.43 -5.79
C LYS A 67 1.51 -24.57 -6.33
N LYS A 68 2.60 -24.25 -7.01
CA LYS A 68 3.56 -25.26 -7.50
C LYS A 68 4.18 -26.04 -6.34
N LEU A 69 4.54 -25.37 -5.25
CA LEU A 69 5.09 -26.01 -4.06
C LEU A 69 4.08 -26.96 -3.40
N THR A 70 2.82 -26.53 -3.24
CA THR A 70 1.74 -27.39 -2.73
C THR A 70 1.55 -28.61 -3.62
N GLN A 71 1.54 -28.44 -4.96
CA GLN A 71 1.44 -29.55 -5.89
C GLN A 71 2.62 -30.53 -5.73
N SER A 72 3.85 -30.02 -5.64
CA SER A 72 5.03 -30.87 -5.43
C SER A 72 4.99 -31.62 -4.10
N TYR A 73 4.45 -31.02 -3.04
CA TYR A 73 4.24 -31.71 -1.76
C TYR A 73 3.26 -32.87 -1.90
N GLN A 74 2.12 -32.64 -2.57
CA GLN A 74 1.13 -33.68 -2.84
C GLN A 74 1.72 -34.82 -3.68
N ASP A 75 2.48 -34.51 -4.73
CA ASP A 75 3.12 -35.51 -5.58
C ASP A 75 4.11 -36.39 -4.79
N VAL A 76 4.87 -35.79 -3.86
CA VAL A 76 5.78 -36.54 -2.97
C VAL A 76 4.99 -37.45 -2.03
N GLN A 77 3.89 -36.97 -1.47
CA GLN A 77 3.06 -37.76 -0.55
C GLN A 77 2.38 -38.93 -1.26
N GLU A 78 1.88 -38.71 -2.49
CA GLU A 78 1.35 -39.78 -3.35
C GLU A 78 2.44 -40.81 -3.69
N HIS A 79 3.66 -40.33 -4.00
CA HIS A 79 4.78 -41.22 -4.27
C HIS A 79 5.17 -42.04 -3.03
N LEU A 80 5.12 -41.46 -1.83
CA LEU A 80 5.35 -42.17 -0.57
C LEU A 80 4.24 -43.17 -0.26
N ALA A 81 2.97 -42.83 -0.51
CA ALA A 81 1.83 -43.73 -0.33
C ALA A 81 1.89 -44.92 -1.30
N SER A 82 2.25 -44.66 -2.57
CA SER A 82 2.49 -45.67 -3.60
C SER A 82 3.70 -46.56 -3.25
N GLY A 83 4.80 -45.96 -2.79
CA GLY A 83 5.98 -46.65 -2.28
C GLY A 83 5.65 -47.54 -1.07
N ALA A 84 4.92 -47.02 -0.09
CA ALA A 84 4.47 -47.78 1.07
C ALA A 84 3.58 -48.96 0.65
N THR A 85 2.65 -48.76 -0.30
CA THR A 85 1.80 -49.82 -0.85
C THR A 85 2.61 -50.94 -1.51
N ARG A 86 3.72 -50.59 -2.19
CA ARG A 86 4.53 -51.54 -2.96
C ARG A 86 5.63 -52.20 -2.12
N LEU A 87 6.14 -51.54 -1.08
CA LEU A 87 7.20 -52.07 -0.20
C LEU A 87 6.66 -52.70 1.10
N ALA A 88 5.46 -52.32 1.57
CA ALA A 88 4.84 -52.98 2.72
C ALA A 88 4.18 -54.29 2.27
N LEU A 89 4.92 -55.39 2.39
CA LEU A 89 4.47 -56.75 2.08
C LEU A 89 3.41 -57.27 3.07
N ASP A 90 3.14 -56.53 4.15
CA ASP A 90 2.22 -56.87 5.24
C ASP A 90 1.11 -55.80 5.41
N GLU A 91 -0.15 -56.23 5.41
CA GLU A 91 -1.36 -55.37 5.39
C GLU A 91 -1.47 -54.48 6.64
N VAL A 92 -1.02 -54.97 7.80
CA VAL A 92 -1.03 -54.20 9.05
C VAL A 92 -0.01 -53.06 9.00
N THR A 93 1.16 -53.33 8.44
CA THR A 93 2.22 -52.34 8.26
C THR A 93 1.81 -51.28 7.22
N ARG A 94 1.12 -51.69 6.16
CA ARG A 94 0.52 -50.80 5.15
C ARG A 94 -0.52 -49.84 5.75
N GLN A 95 -1.46 -50.35 6.54
CA GLN A 95 -2.50 -49.52 7.17
C GLN A 95 -1.91 -48.50 8.15
N ARG A 96 -0.86 -48.87 8.90
CA ARG A 96 -0.18 -47.93 9.81
C ARG A 96 0.59 -46.84 9.07
N LEU A 97 1.27 -47.17 7.96
CA LEU A 97 1.96 -46.18 7.13
C LEU A 97 0.99 -45.22 6.44
N LEU A 98 -0.12 -45.71 5.91
CA LEU A 98 -1.16 -44.87 5.31
C LEU A 98 -1.84 -43.96 6.35
N ALA A 99 -2.11 -44.47 7.55
CA ALA A 99 -2.66 -43.66 8.65
C ALA A 99 -1.68 -42.57 9.10
N ALA A 100 -0.38 -42.88 9.19
CA ALA A 100 0.66 -41.90 9.51
C ALA A 100 0.81 -40.81 8.43
N LEU A 101 0.61 -41.15 7.15
CA LEU A 101 0.60 -40.20 6.04
C LEU A 101 -0.67 -39.32 6.01
N GLN A 102 -1.82 -39.82 6.48
CA GLN A 102 -3.09 -39.05 6.51
C GLN A 102 -3.19 -38.08 7.70
N MET A 103 -2.46 -38.34 8.79
CA MET A 103 -2.44 -37.44 9.96
C MET A 103 -1.84 -36.06 9.65
N ASP A 104 -0.92 -35.95 8.68
CA ASP A 104 -0.30 -34.67 8.28
C ASP A 104 -1.26 -33.79 7.43
N ASP A 105 -2.17 -34.45 6.70
CA ASP A 105 -3.20 -33.83 5.84
C ASP A 105 -4.40 -33.29 6.64
N SER A 106 -4.45 -33.57 7.95
CA SER A 106 -5.49 -33.09 8.87
C SER A 106 -5.29 -31.63 9.31
N THR A 107 -4.25 -30.95 8.80
CA THR A 107 -4.09 -29.51 8.96
C THR A 107 -5.15 -28.85 8.08
N PRO A 108 -6.17 -28.17 8.63
CA PRO A 108 -7.31 -27.69 7.86
C PRO A 108 -6.83 -26.79 6.70
N HIS A 109 -6.93 -27.33 5.49
CA HIS A 109 -6.78 -26.61 4.25
C HIS A 109 -7.79 -25.46 4.26
N ASN A 110 -7.28 -24.22 4.25
CA ASN A 110 -8.04 -23.04 3.85
C ASN A 110 -9.43 -22.93 4.51
N GLU A 111 -9.48 -22.71 5.82
CA GLU A 111 -10.43 -21.69 6.25
C GLU A 111 -9.93 -20.38 5.65
N ARG A 112 -10.42 -20.09 4.45
CA ARG A 112 -10.51 -18.72 3.96
C ARG A 112 -11.19 -17.98 5.11
N LEU A 113 -10.38 -17.27 5.89
CA LEU A 113 -10.83 -16.28 6.86
C LEU A 113 -11.58 -15.24 6.03
N GLU A 114 -12.83 -15.53 5.66
CA GLU A 114 -13.74 -14.49 5.26
C GLU A 114 -13.83 -13.60 6.49
N PRO A 115 -13.30 -12.36 6.41
CA PRO A 115 -13.55 -11.44 7.50
C PRO A 115 -15.07 -11.33 7.63
N PRO A 116 -15.63 -11.35 8.85
CA PRO A 116 -17.06 -11.21 9.04
C PRO A 116 -17.57 -10.02 8.22
N ALA A 117 -18.65 -10.24 7.47
CA ALA A 117 -19.20 -9.24 6.55
C ALA A 117 -19.32 -7.87 7.25
N GLY A 118 -18.55 -6.88 6.78
CA GLY A 118 -18.52 -5.53 7.35
C GLY A 118 -17.18 -5.07 7.95
N TYR A 119 -16.14 -5.90 7.96
CA TYR A 119 -14.80 -5.44 8.38
C TYR A 119 -14.01 -4.86 7.20
N VAL A 120 -13.99 -3.52 7.13
CA VAL A 120 -13.00 -2.78 6.33
C VAL A 120 -11.60 -3.00 6.92
N PRO A 121 -10.53 -3.11 6.10
CA PRO A 121 -9.15 -3.09 6.59
C PRO A 121 -8.97 -1.86 7.49
N ARG A 122 -8.70 -2.10 8.77
CA ARG A 122 -8.48 -1.04 9.74
C ARG A 122 -7.00 -0.66 9.63
N ASP A 123 -6.71 0.47 9.00
CA ASP A 123 -5.35 1.04 8.91
C ASP A 123 -4.82 1.59 10.25
N TYR A 124 -5.43 1.20 11.38
CA TYR A 124 -5.01 1.62 12.72
C TYR A 124 -4.59 0.42 13.55
N ALA A 125 -3.48 0.59 14.26
CA ALA A 125 -3.09 -0.34 15.32
C ALA A 125 -4.09 -0.20 16.48
N PRO A 126 -4.81 -1.28 16.86
CA PRO A 126 -5.64 -1.25 18.06
C PRO A 126 -4.74 -1.06 19.28
N LYS A 127 -5.22 -0.28 20.26
CA LYS A 127 -4.52 -0.10 21.54
C LYS A 127 -4.41 -1.47 22.23
N SER A 128 -3.23 -1.77 22.75
CA SER A 128 -2.94 -3.03 23.46
C SER A 128 -3.83 -3.23 24.70
N ASP A 129 -4.19 -2.13 25.35
CA ASP A 129 -5.05 -2.07 26.52
C ASP A 129 -5.82 -0.74 26.53
N ALA A 130 -6.98 -0.70 27.22
CA ALA A 130 -7.87 0.46 27.23
C ALA A 130 -7.20 1.74 27.81
N ASN A 131 -6.17 1.56 28.63
CA ASN A 131 -5.44 2.62 29.30
C ASN A 131 -4.08 2.93 28.65
N SER A 132 -3.70 2.24 27.56
CA SER A 132 -2.45 2.54 26.87
C SER A 132 -2.55 3.84 26.08
N PRO A 133 -1.50 4.68 26.10
CA PRO A 133 -1.38 5.77 25.15
C PRO A 133 -1.41 5.21 23.72
N GLY A 134 -2.22 5.83 22.86
CA GLY A 134 -2.28 5.46 21.45
C GLY A 134 -0.99 5.81 20.72
N THR A 135 -0.77 5.27 19.53
CA THR A 135 0.40 5.56 18.68
C THR A 135 0.55 7.03 18.27
N LEU A 136 -0.49 7.85 18.48
CA LEU A 136 -0.50 9.30 18.26
C LEU A 136 -0.44 10.11 19.57
N ALA A 137 -0.30 9.46 20.72
CA ALA A 137 -0.18 10.17 21.99
C ALA A 137 1.22 10.80 22.09
N GLU A 138 1.30 12.02 22.64
CA GLU A 138 2.53 12.80 22.71
C GLU A 138 3.64 12.13 23.56
N ASP A 139 3.25 11.19 24.41
CA ASP A 139 4.10 10.38 25.28
C ASP A 139 4.42 8.98 24.73
N PHE A 140 3.90 8.62 23.55
CA PHE A 140 4.09 7.29 22.98
C PHE A 140 5.56 7.03 22.65
N GLY A 141 6.16 6.03 23.30
CA GLY A 141 7.57 5.66 23.12
C GLY A 141 8.56 6.48 23.96
N LEU A 142 8.10 7.42 24.78
CA LEU A 142 8.95 8.15 25.71
C LEU A 142 9.05 7.40 27.05
N LYS A 143 10.15 6.67 27.25
CA LYS A 143 10.53 6.17 28.59
C LYS A 143 11.17 7.31 29.37
N ARG A 144 10.61 7.64 30.55
CA ARG A 144 11.28 8.46 31.55
C ARG A 144 12.39 7.68 32.24
#